data_AF-A0A960MG17-F1
#
_entry.id   AF-A0A960MG17-F1
#
_cell.length_a   1.000
_cell.length_b   1.000
_cell.length_c   1.000
_cell.angle_alpha   90.00
_cell.angle_beta   90.00
_cell.angle_gamma   90.00
#
_symmetry.space_group_name_H-M   'P 1'
#
loop_
_entity.id
_entity.type
_entity.pdbx_description
1 polymer ?
#
loop_
_entity_poly.entity_id
_entity_poly.type
_entity_poly.pdbx_seq_one_letter_code
_entity_poly.pdbx_strand_id
1 'polypeptide(L)'
;MATAPKAHVVEGPVTAKHLKEAKLLLKGVTKFLRYNDDLISPENKAKIAQHEAAFRSAMEKPDIPVKELEELAGQLTKACEKSVPGYKPSAIRENIEVIFVAVVIAMGIRAYFAQPFKIPTGSMQPTLNGVIAYPHDSINSNHDYATSEDSPSAGRRLWEWFWYGRTWVNLVAEDDDIVLLRHGPGGFEEKTSFKFFTYTRIPMQSGRAHKIPGTIAKVQDLINPRLFLNPIVKKGDVIAKGFVDTGDQVIVDKFSYHWIKPKRDDVFVFTTNDIPYIQAGIDPRMGSQHYIKRLAGTPGDHLQVKNGKLYINGEVAPEPGFQKVMSKENGYRGYSNQGVHLDVQLEPNQYFAMGDNSYNSSDSRTWGHVPDKNIVGRAVFVYLPFGHHFGPIH
;
A
#
# COMPACT_ATOMS: atom_id res chain seq x y z
N MET A 1 23.37 -23.15 36.77
CA MET A 1 23.25 -21.89 37.55
C MET A 1 23.68 -20.74 36.64
N ALA A 2 22.71 -20.04 36.04
CA ALA A 2 22.99 -18.83 35.26
C ALA A 2 22.28 -17.68 35.98
N THR A 3 23.08 -16.77 36.53
CA THR A 3 22.65 -15.61 37.29
C THR A 3 21.96 -14.60 36.38
N ALA A 4 20.73 -14.22 36.73
CA ALA A 4 19.97 -13.15 36.09
C ALA A 4 20.73 -11.80 36.14
N PRO A 5 20.56 -10.91 35.15
CA PRO A 5 21.22 -9.61 35.15
C PRO A 5 20.69 -8.76 36.31
N LYS A 6 21.60 -8.32 37.18
CA LYS A 6 21.30 -7.36 38.25
C LYS A 6 20.83 -6.05 37.61
N ALA A 7 19.63 -5.60 37.94
CA ALA A 7 19.17 -4.25 37.63
C ALA A 7 20.15 -3.24 38.24
N HIS A 8 20.69 -2.35 37.41
CA HIS A 8 21.47 -1.21 37.87
C HIS A 8 20.59 -0.33 38.75
N VAL A 9 20.95 -0.20 40.03
CA VAL A 9 20.32 0.72 40.96
C VAL A 9 20.74 2.13 40.55
N VAL A 10 19.78 2.96 40.13
CA VAL A 10 20.02 4.36 39.78
C VAL A 10 20.07 5.18 41.07
N GLU A 11 21.24 5.23 41.71
CA GLU A 11 21.51 6.12 42.83
C GLU A 11 21.91 7.51 42.29
N GLY A 12 20.92 8.32 41.94
CA GLY A 12 21.13 9.68 41.45
C GLY A 12 19.93 10.59 41.76
N PRO A 13 20.09 11.92 41.65
CA PRO A 13 18.99 12.86 41.82
C PRO A 13 17.95 12.68 40.72
N VAL A 14 16.70 13.03 41.03
CA VAL A 14 15.58 13.01 40.08
C VAL A 14 15.90 13.89 38.86
N THR A 15 15.67 13.34 37.67
CA THR A 15 15.86 14.04 36.40
C THR A 15 14.53 14.48 35.80
N ALA A 16 14.56 15.31 34.76
CA ALA A 16 13.35 15.72 34.02
C ALA A 16 12.53 14.55 33.48
N LYS A 17 13.18 13.42 33.14
CA LYS A 17 12.50 12.18 32.72
C LYS A 17 11.66 11.59 33.87
N HIS A 18 12.25 11.46 35.05
CA HIS A 18 11.57 10.93 36.24
C HIS A 18 10.39 11.82 36.66
N LEU A 19 10.53 13.15 36.59
CA LEU A 19 9.43 14.08 36.84
C LEU A 19 8.30 13.95 35.80
N LYS A 20 8.62 13.68 34.54
CA LYS A 20 7.64 13.43 33.48
C LYS A 20 6.86 12.14 33.77
N GLU A 21 7.53 11.07 34.17
CA GLU A 21 6.91 9.81 34.56
C GLU A 21 6.03 9.96 35.81
N ALA A 22 6.49 10.69 36.82
CA ALA A 22 5.71 10.99 38.02
C ALA A 22 4.43 11.79 37.71
N LYS A 23 4.51 12.80 36.84
CA LYS A 23 3.32 13.53 36.34
C LYS A 23 2.35 12.61 35.58
N LEU A 24 2.87 11.64 34.82
CA LEU A 24 2.06 10.66 34.11
C LEU A 24 1.30 9.75 35.09
N LEU A 25 1.97 9.29 36.15
CA LEU A 25 1.36 8.49 37.21
C LEU A 25 0.20 9.23 37.88
N LEU A 26 0.39 10.50 38.28
CA LEU A 26 -0.68 11.32 38.88
C LEU A 26 -1.89 11.47 37.95
N LYS A 27 -1.65 11.63 36.65
CA LYS A 27 -2.72 11.66 35.64
C LYS A 27 -3.44 10.31 35.55
N GLY A 28 -2.70 9.21 35.64
CA GLY A 28 -3.24 7.85 35.72
C GLY A 28 -4.12 7.62 36.95
N VAL A 29 -3.66 8.03 38.13
CA VAL A 29 -4.42 7.96 39.40
C VAL A 29 -5.71 8.78 39.31
N THR A 30 -5.65 9.99 38.73
CA THR A 30 -6.83 10.83 38.51
C THR A 30 -7.85 10.14 37.59
N LYS A 31 -7.39 9.52 36.49
CA LYS A 31 -8.24 8.74 35.58
C LYS A 31 -8.84 7.51 36.29
N PHE A 32 -8.04 6.81 37.09
CA PHE A 32 -8.46 5.65 37.87
C PHE A 32 -9.57 5.99 38.87
N LEU A 33 -9.39 7.04 39.67
CA LEU A 33 -10.41 7.49 40.64
C LEU A 33 -11.71 7.85 39.92
N ARG A 34 -11.64 8.56 38.78
CA ARG A 34 -12.84 8.92 38.00
C ARG A 34 -13.56 7.72 37.39
N TYR A 35 -12.82 6.71 36.96
CA TYR A 35 -13.38 5.54 36.27
C TYR A 35 -13.96 4.48 37.20
N ASN A 36 -13.59 4.51 38.48
CA ASN A 36 -14.01 3.55 39.48
C ASN A 36 -14.64 4.24 40.69
N ASP A 37 -15.12 5.48 40.54
CA ASP A 37 -15.60 6.31 41.65
C ASP A 37 -16.76 5.64 42.41
N ASP A 38 -17.58 4.88 41.69
CA ASP A 38 -18.69 4.06 42.17
C ASP A 38 -18.27 2.74 42.84
N LEU A 39 -17.06 2.24 42.53
CA LEU A 39 -16.53 0.97 43.02
C LEU A 39 -15.60 1.11 44.23
N ILE A 40 -15.06 2.31 44.47
CA ILE A 40 -14.09 2.56 45.54
C ILE A 40 -14.80 3.04 46.81
N SER A 41 -14.56 2.34 47.92
CA SER A 41 -15.09 2.76 49.22
C SER A 41 -14.53 4.11 49.69
N PRO A 42 -15.27 4.90 50.49
CA PRO A 42 -14.77 6.18 51.01
C PRO A 42 -13.43 6.06 51.77
N GLU A 43 -13.23 4.95 52.49
CA GLU A 43 -11.98 4.66 53.20
C GLU A 43 -10.79 4.50 52.22
N ASN A 44 -11.00 3.79 51.11
CA ASN A 44 -9.97 3.60 50.11
C ASN A 44 -9.68 4.89 49.32
N LYS A 45 -10.68 5.75 49.08
CA LYS A 45 -10.47 7.09 48.50
C LYS A 45 -9.58 7.93 49.41
N ALA A 46 -9.80 7.90 50.73
CA ALA A 46 -8.96 8.62 51.68
C ALA A 46 -7.51 8.11 51.69
N LYS A 47 -7.29 6.79 51.62
CA LYS A 47 -5.95 6.19 51.51
C LYS A 47 -5.22 6.60 50.23
N ILE A 48 -5.91 6.60 49.09
CA ILE A 48 -5.33 7.05 47.81
C ILE A 48 -4.96 8.53 47.90
N ALA A 49 -5.84 9.39 48.44
CA ALA A 49 -5.58 10.81 48.61
C ALA A 49 -4.36 11.08 49.52
N GLN A 50 -4.19 10.29 50.59
CA GLN A 50 -3.03 10.38 51.47
C GLN A 50 -1.72 10.05 50.73
N HIS A 51 -1.68 8.94 49.98
CA HIS A 51 -0.50 8.56 49.20
C HIS A 51 -0.24 9.54 48.04
N GLU A 52 -1.28 10.09 47.42
CA GLU A 52 -1.15 11.10 46.37
C GLU A 52 -0.53 12.39 46.91
N ALA A 53 -1.00 12.87 48.07
CA ALA A 53 -0.44 14.06 48.72
C ALA A 53 1.03 13.89 49.10
N ALA A 54 1.40 12.72 49.63
CA ALA A 54 2.78 12.38 49.94
C ALA A 54 3.66 12.35 48.67
N PHE A 55 3.15 11.75 47.58
CA PHE A 55 3.86 11.68 46.31
C PHE A 55 4.02 13.06 45.65
N ARG A 56 3.00 13.92 45.69
CA ARG A 56 3.09 15.31 45.18
C ARG A 56 4.12 16.13 45.96
N SER A 57 4.09 16.04 47.29
CA SER A 57 5.05 16.74 48.15
C SER A 57 6.49 16.28 47.89
N ALA A 58 6.68 14.99 47.58
CA ALA A 58 7.97 14.43 47.21
C ALA A 58 8.49 14.96 45.86
N MET A 59 7.62 15.19 44.88
CA MET A 59 7.99 15.77 43.59
C MET A 59 8.44 17.24 43.67
N GLU A 60 8.08 17.95 44.74
CA GLU A 60 8.47 19.36 44.96
C GLU A 60 9.83 19.49 45.64
N LYS A 61 10.38 18.40 46.20
CA LYS A 61 11.71 18.38 46.82
C LYS A 61 12.81 18.38 45.75
N PRO A 62 13.73 19.37 45.73
CA PRO A 62 14.77 19.48 44.70
C PRO A 62 15.74 18.29 44.64
N ASP A 63 16.05 17.70 45.80
CA ASP A 63 17.11 16.69 45.96
C ASP A 63 16.58 15.30 46.34
N ILE A 64 15.33 14.99 46.02
CA ILE A 64 14.77 13.67 46.36
C ILE A 64 15.53 12.56 45.62
N PRO A 65 15.95 11.47 46.33
CA PRO A 65 16.51 10.30 45.68
C PRO A 65 15.49 9.62 44.76
N VAL A 66 15.91 9.18 43.57
CA VAL A 66 15.03 8.45 42.62
C VAL A 66 14.35 7.26 43.30
N LYS A 67 15.06 6.53 44.15
CA LYS A 67 14.53 5.38 44.90
C LYS A 67 13.36 5.75 45.83
N GLU A 68 13.44 6.90 46.51
CA GLU A 68 12.36 7.37 47.40
C GLU A 68 11.12 7.74 46.58
N LEU A 69 11.32 8.40 45.43
CA LEU A 69 10.24 8.73 44.50
C LEU A 69 9.57 7.47 43.92
N GLU A 70 10.36 6.46 43.52
CA GLU A 70 9.86 5.17 43.02
C GLU A 70 9.09 4.39 44.09
N GLU A 71 9.54 4.44 45.36
CA GLU A 71 8.86 3.78 46.45
C GLU A 71 7.48 4.40 46.72
N LEU A 72 7.40 5.74 46.77
CA LEU A 72 6.14 6.46 46.91
C LEU A 72 5.20 6.23 45.71
N ALA A 73 5.75 6.19 44.48
CA ALA A 73 5.00 5.83 43.28
C ALA A 73 4.42 4.40 43.38
N GLY A 74 5.21 3.45 43.89
CA GLY A 74 4.79 2.07 44.11
C GLY A 74 3.71 1.95 45.18
N GLN A 75 3.79 2.72 46.26
CA GLN A 75 2.76 2.76 47.32
C GLN A 75 1.43 3.32 46.77
N LEU A 76 1.48 4.43 46.03
CA LEU A 76 0.31 5.03 45.39
C LEU A 76 -0.36 4.08 44.40
N THR A 77 0.44 3.37 43.60
CA THR A 77 -0.06 2.37 42.65
C THR A 77 -0.74 1.20 43.37
N LYS A 78 -0.10 0.63 44.40
CA LYS A 78 -0.68 -0.46 45.22
C LYS A 78 -1.97 -0.03 45.92
N ALA A 79 -2.04 1.22 46.38
CA ALA A 79 -3.27 1.76 46.99
C ALA A 79 -4.42 1.79 45.97
N CYS A 80 -4.15 2.19 44.73
CA CYS A 80 -5.12 2.12 43.65
C CYS A 80 -5.53 0.67 43.33
N GLU A 81 -4.58 -0.24 43.16
CA GLU A 81 -4.85 -1.65 42.82
C GLU A 81 -5.72 -2.38 43.86
N LYS A 82 -5.48 -2.13 45.15
CA LYS A 82 -6.23 -2.74 46.26
C LYS A 82 -7.60 -2.10 46.50
N SER A 83 -7.87 -0.95 45.91
CA SER A 83 -9.06 -0.16 46.21
C SER A 83 -10.34 -0.66 45.52
N VAL A 84 -10.20 -1.45 44.46
CA VAL A 84 -11.31 -1.96 43.65
C VAL A 84 -11.33 -3.50 43.71
N PRO A 85 -12.45 -4.13 44.12
CA PRO A 85 -12.58 -5.59 44.15
C PRO A 85 -12.40 -6.20 42.76
N GLY A 86 -11.48 -7.16 42.60
CA GLY A 86 -11.25 -7.85 41.32
C GLY A 86 -10.49 -7.03 40.26
N TYR A 87 -9.83 -5.93 40.65
CA TYR A 87 -9.01 -5.13 39.75
C TYR A 87 -7.92 -5.97 39.09
N LYS A 88 -7.96 -6.05 37.76
CA LYS A 88 -6.87 -6.59 36.94
C LYS A 88 -6.31 -5.43 36.12
N PRO A 89 -5.07 -4.99 36.37
CA PRO A 89 -4.43 -4.01 35.51
C PRO A 89 -4.39 -4.56 34.08
N SER A 90 -5.16 -3.94 33.20
CA SER A 90 -5.34 -4.41 31.83
C SER A 90 -4.49 -3.55 30.90
N ALA A 91 -3.21 -3.91 30.79
CA ALA A 91 -2.33 -3.39 29.74
C ALA A 91 -2.97 -3.56 28.35
N ILE A 92 -3.82 -4.59 28.19
CA ILE A 92 -4.58 -4.85 26.98
C ILE A 92 -5.58 -3.73 26.69
N ARG A 93 -6.32 -3.21 27.69
CA ARG A 93 -7.30 -2.13 27.49
C ARG A 93 -6.64 -0.82 27.07
N GLU A 94 -5.50 -0.48 27.68
CA GLU A 94 -4.74 0.72 27.33
C GLU A 94 -4.15 0.61 25.92
N ASN A 95 -3.58 -0.54 25.56
CA ASN A 95 -3.12 -0.79 24.20
C ASN A 95 -4.25 -0.72 23.17
N ILE A 96 -5.45 -1.21 23.50
CA ILE A 96 -6.63 -1.10 22.63
C ILE A 96 -7.03 0.36 22.42
N GLU A 97 -7.05 1.18 23.47
CA GLU A 97 -7.38 2.62 23.36
C GLU A 97 -6.40 3.33 22.42
N VAL A 98 -5.10 3.08 22.58
CA VAL A 98 -4.05 3.66 21.72
C VAL A 98 -4.17 3.17 20.27
N ILE A 99 -4.36 1.87 20.06
CA ILE A 99 -4.54 1.28 18.72
C ILE A 99 -5.79 1.87 18.06
N PHE A 100 -6.89 2.00 18.80
CA PHE A 100 -8.12 2.57 18.29
C PHE A 100 -7.94 4.02 17.84
N VAL A 101 -7.34 4.87 18.68
CA VAL A 101 -7.05 6.27 18.32
C VAL A 101 -6.13 6.34 17.09
N ALA A 102 -5.08 5.51 17.03
CA ALA A 102 -4.18 5.45 15.88
C ALA A 102 -4.91 5.03 14.60
N VAL A 103 -5.81 4.03 14.69
CA VAL A 103 -6.64 3.58 13.55
C VAL A 103 -7.58 4.69 13.10
N VAL A 104 -8.25 5.40 14.01
CA VAL A 104 -9.16 6.51 13.66
C VAL A 104 -8.41 7.65 12.98
N ILE A 105 -7.24 8.04 13.51
CA ILE A 105 -6.39 9.06 12.88
C ILE A 105 -5.93 8.60 11.50
N ALA A 106 -5.43 7.37 11.37
CA ALA A 106 -5.00 6.80 10.09
C ALA A 106 -6.15 6.74 9.08
N MET A 107 -7.36 6.38 9.51
CA MET A 107 -8.57 6.39 8.69
C MET A 107 -8.97 7.80 8.27
N GLY A 108 -8.87 8.79 9.16
CA GLY A 108 -9.12 10.20 8.86
C GLY A 108 -8.13 10.75 7.83
N ILE A 109 -6.83 10.54 8.03
CA ILE A 109 -5.78 10.92 7.08
C ILE A 109 -6.05 10.25 5.72
N ARG A 110 -6.38 8.95 5.73
CA ARG A 110 -6.67 8.19 4.51
C ARG A 110 -7.91 8.70 3.77
N ALA A 111 -8.95 9.07 4.50
CA ALA A 111 -10.19 9.53 3.90
C ALA A 111 -9.98 10.86 3.15
N TYR A 112 -9.28 11.80 3.77
CA TYR A 112 -9.25 13.20 3.34
C TYR A 112 -7.96 13.67 2.68
N PHE A 113 -6.80 13.11 3.03
CA PHE A 113 -5.50 13.67 2.62
C PHE A 113 -4.72 12.74 1.70
N ALA A 114 -4.45 11.51 2.15
CA ALA A 114 -3.47 10.64 1.51
C ALA A 114 -3.99 9.21 1.38
N GLN A 115 -4.18 8.74 0.14
CA GLN A 115 -4.66 7.38 -0.11
C GLN A 115 -3.56 6.54 -0.77
N PRO A 116 -3.19 5.37 -0.19
CA PRO A 116 -2.27 4.45 -0.85
C PRO A 116 -2.96 3.70 -1.98
N PHE A 117 -2.27 3.58 -3.12
CA PHE A 117 -2.69 2.79 -4.27
C PHE A 117 -1.56 1.86 -4.73
N LYS A 118 -1.92 0.66 -5.16
CA LYS A 118 -1.02 -0.27 -5.85
C LYS A 118 -1.26 -0.17 -7.35
N ILE A 119 -0.21 -0.07 -8.15
CA ILE A 119 -0.33 0.03 -9.61
C ILE A 119 -0.44 -1.37 -10.21
N PRO A 120 -1.56 -1.74 -10.85
CA PRO A 120 -1.75 -3.09 -11.35
C PRO A 120 -1.11 -3.31 -12.73
N THR A 121 -0.93 -2.26 -13.54
CA THR A 121 -0.54 -2.36 -14.97
C THR A 121 0.75 -1.64 -15.29
N GLY A 122 1.46 -2.10 -16.32
CA GLY A 122 2.72 -1.49 -16.82
C GLY A 122 2.54 -0.26 -17.71
N SER A 123 1.37 0.39 -17.71
CA SER A 123 1.06 1.48 -18.65
C SER A 123 1.82 2.79 -18.37
N MET A 124 2.34 2.95 -17.15
CA MET A 124 3.19 4.07 -16.74
C MET A 124 4.68 3.74 -16.81
N GLN A 125 5.07 2.56 -17.29
CA GLN A 125 6.48 2.19 -17.37
C GLN A 125 7.24 3.05 -18.41
N PRO A 126 8.53 3.32 -18.20
CA PRO A 126 9.33 3.00 -17.01
C PRO A 126 9.19 4.02 -15.87
N THR A 127 8.34 5.04 -15.95
CA THR A 127 8.13 6.03 -14.86
C THR A 127 7.63 5.38 -13.58
N LEU A 128 6.63 4.50 -13.70
CA LEU A 128 6.08 3.73 -12.60
C LEU A 128 5.84 2.29 -13.07
N ASN A 129 6.23 1.34 -12.24
CA ASN A 129 6.06 -0.07 -12.48
C ASN A 129 4.70 -0.56 -11.97
N GLY A 130 3.98 -1.26 -12.83
CA GLY A 130 2.86 -2.10 -12.38
C GLY A 130 3.35 -3.43 -11.84
N VAL A 131 2.43 -4.38 -11.67
CA VAL A 131 2.78 -5.77 -11.39
C VAL A 131 3.55 -6.35 -12.60
N ILE A 132 4.73 -6.89 -12.35
CA ILE A 132 5.60 -7.50 -13.36
C ILE A 132 5.81 -8.97 -12.97
N ALA A 133 5.60 -9.85 -13.93
CA ALA A 133 5.91 -11.26 -13.81
C ALA A 133 7.21 -11.56 -14.55
N TYR A 134 8.06 -12.35 -13.92
CA TYR A 134 9.36 -12.75 -14.42
C TYR A 134 9.35 -14.27 -14.63
N PRO A 135 8.99 -14.76 -15.83
CA PRO A 135 8.96 -16.19 -16.11
C PRO A 135 10.36 -16.78 -16.11
N HIS A 136 10.45 -18.04 -15.65
CA HIS A 136 11.72 -18.74 -15.68
C HIS A 136 12.11 -19.11 -17.12
N ASP A 137 13.40 -19.02 -17.48
CA ASP A 137 13.88 -19.29 -18.84
C ASP A 137 13.54 -20.70 -19.34
N SER A 138 13.51 -21.68 -18.42
CA SER A 138 13.09 -23.06 -18.72
C SER A 138 11.63 -23.18 -19.18
N ILE A 139 10.83 -22.15 -18.95
CA ILE A 139 9.44 -22.04 -19.40
C ILE A 139 9.38 -21.21 -20.68
N ASN A 140 9.97 -20.01 -20.67
CA ASN A 140 9.91 -19.11 -21.81
C ASN A 140 11.02 -18.05 -21.79
N SER A 141 12.11 -18.32 -22.50
CA SER A 141 13.26 -17.39 -22.58
C SER A 141 13.03 -16.14 -23.45
N ASN A 142 11.94 -16.08 -24.22
CA ASN A 142 11.68 -14.98 -25.16
C ASN A 142 10.81 -13.86 -24.56
N HIS A 143 10.51 -13.93 -23.27
CA HIS A 143 9.70 -12.91 -22.59
C HIS A 143 10.54 -11.70 -22.17
N ASP A 144 9.93 -10.53 -22.28
CA ASP A 144 10.40 -9.35 -21.56
C ASP A 144 10.40 -9.70 -20.06
N TYR A 145 11.52 -9.48 -19.39
CA TYR A 145 11.72 -9.78 -17.97
C TYR A 145 11.84 -11.28 -17.61
N ALA A 146 12.42 -12.11 -18.46
CA ALA A 146 12.73 -13.51 -18.10
C ALA A 146 13.82 -13.62 -17.00
N THR A 147 13.83 -14.73 -16.27
CA THR A 147 14.82 -15.02 -15.22
C THR A 147 15.38 -16.43 -15.33
N SER A 148 16.68 -16.59 -15.13
CA SER A 148 17.34 -17.89 -15.00
C SER A 148 17.48 -18.34 -13.53
N GLU A 149 17.03 -17.52 -12.56
CA GLU A 149 17.17 -17.83 -11.14
C GLU A 149 16.10 -18.83 -10.67
N ASP A 150 16.57 -19.90 -10.03
CA ASP A 150 15.71 -20.79 -9.24
C ASP A 150 15.31 -20.17 -7.91
N SER A 151 14.20 -20.65 -7.35
CA SER A 151 13.61 -20.13 -6.09
C SER A 151 14.67 -20.08 -4.98
N PRO A 152 14.95 -18.88 -4.42
CA PRO A 152 16.06 -18.69 -3.51
C PRO A 152 15.75 -19.25 -2.11
N SER A 153 16.75 -19.22 -1.22
CA SER A 153 16.58 -19.65 0.16
C SER A 153 15.46 -18.90 0.87
N ALA A 154 14.84 -19.53 1.88
CA ALA A 154 13.71 -18.95 2.60
C ALA A 154 14.02 -17.54 3.17
N GLY A 155 15.24 -17.30 3.63
CA GLY A 155 15.69 -15.99 4.13
C GLY A 155 15.74 -14.92 3.02
N ARG A 156 16.30 -15.25 1.85
CA ARG A 156 16.31 -14.34 0.70
C ARG A 156 14.89 -14.07 0.19
N ARG A 157 14.02 -15.08 0.16
CA ARG A 157 12.60 -14.91 -0.21
C ARG A 157 11.88 -13.94 0.74
N LEU A 158 12.13 -14.03 2.04
CA LEU A 158 11.55 -13.11 3.02
C LEU A 158 12.06 -11.67 2.83
N TRP A 159 13.37 -11.52 2.60
CA TRP A 159 13.99 -10.22 2.32
C TRP A 159 13.45 -9.60 1.03
N GLU A 160 13.38 -10.36 -0.07
CA GLU A 160 12.83 -9.87 -1.34
C GLU A 160 11.33 -9.58 -1.27
N TRP A 161 10.57 -10.35 -0.48
CA TRP A 161 9.18 -10.05 -0.19
C TRP A 161 9.04 -8.70 0.53
N PHE A 162 9.89 -8.44 1.53
CA PHE A 162 9.86 -7.17 2.27
C PHE A 162 10.28 -5.98 1.40
N TRP A 163 11.35 -6.12 0.61
CA TRP A 163 11.92 -5.02 -0.15
C TRP A 163 11.23 -4.77 -1.49
N TYR A 164 10.84 -5.82 -2.21
CA TYR A 164 10.29 -5.75 -3.56
C TYR A 164 8.81 -6.14 -3.65
N GLY A 165 8.22 -6.67 -2.57
CA GLY A 165 6.93 -7.36 -2.64
C GLY A 165 7.01 -8.65 -3.45
N ARG A 166 8.23 -9.16 -3.73
CA ARG A 166 8.45 -10.30 -4.63
C ARG A 166 7.82 -11.56 -4.07
N THR A 167 7.09 -12.27 -4.92
CA THR A 167 6.59 -13.61 -4.60
C THR A 167 7.07 -14.62 -5.63
N TRP A 168 7.86 -15.58 -5.16
CA TRP A 168 8.36 -16.69 -5.97
C TRP A 168 7.31 -17.76 -6.20
N VAL A 169 7.25 -18.23 -7.44
CA VAL A 169 6.31 -19.22 -7.94
C VAL A 169 7.11 -20.40 -8.46
N ASN A 170 6.87 -21.57 -7.88
CA ASN A 170 7.33 -22.84 -8.41
C ASN A 170 6.20 -23.85 -8.22
N LEU A 171 5.33 -23.93 -9.21
CA LEU A 171 4.16 -24.80 -9.21
C LEU A 171 4.42 -26.02 -10.07
N VAL A 172 4.42 -27.17 -9.43
CA VAL A 172 4.64 -28.49 -10.05
C VAL A 172 3.41 -29.34 -9.79
N ALA A 173 2.97 -30.09 -10.79
CA ALA A 173 1.84 -31.01 -10.69
C ALA A 173 2.12 -32.12 -9.66
N GLU A 174 1.25 -32.24 -8.65
CA GLU A 174 1.37 -33.27 -7.61
C GLU A 174 0.94 -34.65 -8.11
N ASP A 175 -0.02 -34.69 -9.04
CA ASP A 175 -0.59 -35.88 -9.66
C ASP A 175 -0.93 -35.61 -11.13
N ASP A 176 -1.26 -36.66 -11.87
CA ASP A 176 -1.77 -36.57 -13.24
C ASP A 176 -3.15 -35.88 -13.23
N ASP A 177 -3.29 -34.79 -13.99
CA ASP A 177 -4.50 -33.95 -14.00
C ASP A 177 -4.56 -33.08 -15.26
N ILE A 178 -5.60 -32.26 -15.38
CA ILE A 178 -5.77 -31.30 -16.48
C ILE A 178 -5.91 -29.90 -15.92
N VAL A 179 -5.09 -28.97 -16.41
CA VAL A 179 -5.18 -27.55 -16.06
C VAL A 179 -6.28 -26.87 -16.87
N LEU A 180 -7.24 -26.24 -16.20
CA LEU A 180 -8.38 -25.60 -16.87
C LEU A 180 -8.03 -24.17 -17.29
N LEU A 181 -7.38 -24.02 -18.45
CA LEU A 181 -6.83 -22.75 -18.97
C LEU A 181 -7.86 -21.80 -19.64
N ARG A 182 -9.16 -21.94 -19.33
CA ARG A 182 -10.21 -21.09 -19.90
C ARG A 182 -10.27 -19.72 -19.20
N HIS A 183 -10.65 -18.66 -19.90
CA HIS A 183 -11.04 -17.40 -19.26
C HIS A 183 -12.53 -17.45 -18.85
N GLY A 184 -12.84 -17.10 -17.60
CA GLY A 184 -14.22 -17.04 -17.09
C GLY A 184 -14.64 -18.25 -16.23
N PRO A 185 -15.95 -18.46 -16.00
CA PRO A 185 -16.45 -19.49 -15.09
C PRO A 185 -15.92 -20.89 -15.44
N GLY A 186 -15.29 -21.55 -14.46
CA GLY A 186 -14.68 -22.87 -14.63
C GLY A 186 -13.25 -22.88 -15.15
N GLY A 187 -12.64 -21.70 -15.40
CA GLY A 187 -11.23 -21.55 -15.73
C GLY A 187 -10.52 -20.59 -14.77
N PHE A 188 -9.57 -19.77 -15.22
CA PHE A 188 -8.85 -18.84 -14.34
C PHE A 188 -9.79 -17.84 -13.69
N GLU A 189 -9.67 -17.74 -12.36
CA GLU A 189 -10.44 -16.79 -11.55
C GLU A 189 -9.50 -15.83 -10.83
N GLU A 190 -9.67 -14.54 -11.10
CA GLU A 190 -9.01 -13.50 -10.31
C GLU A 190 -9.82 -13.20 -9.06
N LYS A 191 -9.17 -13.20 -7.88
CA LYS A 191 -9.80 -12.78 -6.62
C LYS A 191 -8.89 -11.78 -5.92
N THR A 192 -9.49 -10.67 -5.49
CA THR A 192 -8.80 -9.65 -4.72
C THR A 192 -9.29 -9.66 -3.28
N SER A 193 -8.42 -10.01 -2.34
CA SER A 193 -8.70 -9.94 -0.90
C SER A 193 -8.27 -8.60 -0.33
N PHE A 194 -9.09 -8.06 0.58
CA PHE A 194 -8.88 -6.76 1.25
C PHE A 194 -8.64 -5.57 0.31
N LYS A 195 -8.98 -5.66 -0.99
CA LYS A 195 -8.67 -4.67 -2.04
C LYS A 195 -7.16 -4.50 -2.37
N PHE A 196 -6.28 -5.34 -1.84
CA PHE A 196 -4.81 -5.20 -2.00
C PHE A 196 -4.11 -6.47 -2.49
N PHE A 197 -4.65 -7.64 -2.14
CA PHE A 197 -4.01 -8.93 -2.44
C PHE A 197 -4.78 -9.63 -3.55
N THR A 198 -4.42 -9.31 -4.78
CA THR A 198 -4.92 -10.00 -5.97
C THR A 198 -4.16 -11.31 -6.17
N TYR A 199 -4.89 -12.40 -6.30
CA TYR A 199 -4.36 -13.70 -6.69
C TYR A 199 -5.24 -14.32 -7.77
N THR A 200 -4.61 -15.08 -8.64
CA THR A 200 -5.27 -15.90 -9.66
C THR A 200 -5.38 -17.33 -9.16
N ARG A 201 -6.58 -17.90 -9.23
CA ARG A 201 -6.83 -19.31 -9.03
C ARG A 201 -6.69 -20.04 -10.36
N ILE A 202 -5.89 -21.09 -10.35
CA ILE A 202 -5.69 -22.02 -11.48
C ILE A 202 -6.43 -23.30 -11.10
N PRO A 203 -7.64 -23.54 -11.61
CA PRO A 203 -8.37 -24.76 -11.32
C PRO A 203 -7.87 -25.93 -12.15
N MET A 204 -8.02 -27.12 -11.57
CA MET A 204 -7.72 -28.40 -12.19
C MET A 204 -9.00 -29.22 -12.35
N GLN A 205 -9.00 -30.19 -13.27
CA GLN A 205 -10.18 -31.03 -13.52
C GLN A 205 -10.57 -31.88 -12.31
N SER A 206 -9.61 -32.26 -11.47
CA SER A 206 -9.88 -32.93 -10.18
C SER A 206 -10.70 -32.11 -9.17
N GLY A 207 -10.91 -30.81 -9.43
CA GLY A 207 -11.55 -29.88 -8.51
C GLY A 207 -10.58 -29.17 -7.55
N ARG A 208 -9.28 -29.55 -7.57
CA ARG A 208 -8.22 -28.78 -6.90
C ARG A 208 -8.00 -27.43 -7.58
N ALA A 209 -7.44 -26.48 -6.85
CA ALA A 209 -7.02 -25.21 -7.43
C ALA A 209 -5.79 -24.65 -6.72
N HIS A 210 -4.83 -24.17 -7.50
CA HIS A 210 -3.65 -23.49 -7.00
C HIS A 210 -3.85 -21.97 -7.03
N LYS A 211 -3.25 -21.25 -6.08
CA LYS A 211 -3.31 -19.79 -6.01
C LYS A 211 -1.95 -19.21 -6.33
N ILE A 212 -1.89 -18.32 -7.32
CA ILE A 212 -0.67 -17.58 -7.67
C ILE A 212 -0.94 -16.09 -7.48
N PRO A 213 -0.11 -15.35 -6.74
CA PRO A 213 -0.26 -13.90 -6.62
C PRO A 213 -0.14 -13.18 -7.97
N GLY A 214 -0.97 -12.17 -8.18
CA GLY A 214 -1.02 -11.42 -9.44
C GLY A 214 -2.34 -11.57 -10.18
N THR A 215 -2.53 -10.69 -11.17
CA THR A 215 -3.67 -10.72 -12.09
C THR A 215 -3.55 -11.88 -13.07
N ILE A 216 -4.65 -12.26 -13.71
CA ILE A 216 -4.65 -13.37 -14.68
C ILE A 216 -3.59 -13.17 -15.76
N ALA A 217 -3.51 -11.95 -16.33
CA ALA A 217 -2.56 -11.62 -17.38
C ALA A 217 -1.11 -11.86 -16.96
N LYS A 218 -0.75 -11.49 -15.72
CA LYS A 218 0.61 -11.67 -15.19
C LYS A 218 0.91 -13.07 -14.72
N VAL A 219 -0.10 -13.78 -14.23
CA VAL A 219 0.08 -15.20 -13.90
C VAL A 219 0.25 -16.04 -15.16
N GLN A 220 -0.43 -15.71 -16.26
CA GLN A 220 -0.26 -16.38 -17.55
C GLN A 220 1.17 -16.29 -18.08
N ASP A 221 1.84 -15.16 -17.89
CA ASP A 221 3.26 -15.00 -18.27
C ASP A 221 4.14 -16.07 -17.59
N LEU A 222 3.77 -16.55 -16.39
CA LEU A 222 4.52 -17.58 -15.64
C LEU A 222 4.14 -19.02 -16.00
N ILE A 223 3.05 -19.25 -16.73
CA ILE A 223 2.54 -20.59 -17.03
C ILE A 223 3.33 -21.22 -18.18
N ASN A 224 3.59 -22.52 -18.06
CA ASN A 224 4.27 -23.27 -19.10
C ASN A 224 3.48 -23.19 -20.42
N PRO A 225 4.04 -22.60 -21.49
CA PRO A 225 3.28 -22.29 -22.70
C PRO A 225 2.77 -23.56 -23.41
N ARG A 226 3.43 -24.70 -23.20
CA ARG A 226 2.97 -26.00 -23.73
C ARG A 226 1.55 -26.35 -23.27
N LEU A 227 1.15 -25.85 -22.10
CA LEU A 227 -0.14 -26.18 -21.50
C LEU A 227 -1.29 -25.52 -22.27
N PHE A 228 -1.06 -24.35 -22.90
CA PHE A 228 -2.07 -23.72 -23.76
C PHE A 228 -2.36 -24.53 -25.03
N LEU A 229 -1.43 -25.39 -25.45
CA LEU A 229 -1.61 -26.33 -26.55
C LEU A 229 -2.15 -27.69 -26.07
N ASN A 230 -1.64 -28.17 -24.94
CA ASN A 230 -2.08 -29.42 -24.32
C ASN A 230 -2.12 -29.27 -22.79
N PRO A 231 -3.32 -29.12 -22.20
CA PRO A 231 -3.47 -28.81 -20.78
C PRO A 231 -3.25 -30.00 -19.83
N ILE A 232 -2.95 -31.19 -20.36
CA ILE A 232 -2.69 -32.40 -19.57
C ILE A 232 -1.31 -32.29 -18.91
N VAL A 233 -1.27 -32.52 -17.60
CA VAL A 233 -0.04 -32.58 -16.80
C VAL A 233 0.11 -33.96 -16.16
N LYS A 234 1.35 -34.44 -16.10
CA LYS A 234 1.73 -35.61 -15.30
C LYS A 234 2.33 -35.18 -13.98
N LYS A 235 2.30 -36.06 -12.98
CA LYS A 235 3.04 -35.85 -11.73
C LYS A 235 4.49 -35.44 -11.99
N GLY A 236 4.92 -34.33 -11.40
CA GLY A 236 6.26 -33.76 -11.56
C GLY A 236 6.38 -32.74 -12.70
N ASP A 237 5.36 -32.57 -13.53
CA ASP A 237 5.36 -31.56 -14.58
C ASP A 237 5.29 -30.14 -14.00
N VAL A 238 6.12 -29.22 -14.53
CA VAL A 238 6.07 -27.81 -14.15
C VAL A 238 4.86 -27.14 -14.82
N ILE A 239 3.98 -26.57 -13.99
CA ILE A 239 2.79 -25.80 -14.40
C ILE A 239 3.14 -24.31 -14.56
N ALA A 240 3.79 -23.72 -13.55
CA ALA A 240 4.19 -22.32 -13.57
C ALA A 240 5.48 -22.11 -12.77
N LYS A 241 6.40 -21.26 -13.25
CA LYS A 241 7.69 -21.03 -12.59
C LYS A 241 8.23 -19.62 -12.87
N GLY A 242 8.77 -18.98 -11.84
CA GLY A 242 9.34 -17.63 -11.90
C GLY A 242 9.02 -16.84 -10.63
N PHE A 243 8.86 -15.53 -10.74
CA PHE A 243 8.37 -14.70 -9.63
C PHE A 243 7.54 -13.51 -10.11
N VAL A 244 6.80 -12.91 -9.19
CA VAL A 244 5.99 -11.70 -9.44
C VAL A 244 6.41 -10.61 -8.47
N ASP A 245 6.71 -9.43 -8.99
CA ASP A 245 6.90 -8.22 -8.19
C ASP A 245 5.59 -7.43 -8.13
N THR A 246 5.27 -6.85 -6.98
CA THR A 246 3.95 -6.21 -6.75
C THR A 246 3.75 -4.92 -7.52
N GLY A 247 4.79 -4.38 -8.15
CA GLY A 247 4.80 -3.03 -8.71
C GLY A 247 4.88 -1.95 -7.63
N ASP A 248 4.90 -0.71 -8.11
CA ASP A 248 4.98 0.48 -7.29
C ASP A 248 3.67 0.72 -6.54
N GLN A 249 3.82 1.08 -5.28
CA GLN A 249 2.76 1.54 -4.41
C GLN A 249 2.96 3.02 -4.14
N VAL A 250 1.93 3.79 -4.46
CA VAL A 250 1.99 5.24 -4.50
C VAL A 250 1.05 5.86 -3.47
N ILE A 251 1.47 6.98 -2.90
CA ILE A 251 0.60 7.87 -2.12
C ILE A 251 -0.01 8.88 -3.08
N VAL A 252 -1.34 8.97 -3.03
CA VAL A 252 -2.11 9.97 -3.77
C VAL A 252 -2.58 11.06 -2.82
N ASP A 253 -2.20 12.29 -3.13
CA ASP A 253 -2.71 13.50 -2.50
C ASP A 253 -4.09 13.81 -3.08
N LYS A 254 -5.10 13.54 -2.27
CA LYS A 254 -6.51 13.82 -2.59
C LYS A 254 -6.90 15.24 -2.23
N PHE A 255 -6.13 15.89 -1.37
CA PHE A 255 -6.49 17.18 -0.80
C PHE A 255 -6.22 18.29 -1.82
N SER A 256 -5.02 18.34 -2.40
CA SER A 256 -4.58 19.46 -3.24
C SER A 256 -5.56 19.83 -4.36
N TYR A 257 -6.19 18.84 -5.01
CA TYR A 257 -7.10 19.12 -6.13
C TYR A 257 -8.46 19.71 -5.75
N HIS A 258 -8.79 19.84 -4.47
CA HIS A 258 -9.94 20.62 -4.05
C HIS A 258 -9.68 22.14 -4.13
N TRP A 259 -8.41 22.58 -4.16
CA TRP A 259 -8.02 24.00 -4.21
C TRP A 259 -7.15 24.36 -5.41
N ILE A 260 -6.44 23.39 -5.99
CA ILE A 260 -5.51 23.59 -7.09
C ILE A 260 -6.01 22.79 -8.28
N LYS A 261 -6.21 23.44 -9.43
CA LYS A 261 -6.58 22.71 -10.64
C LYS A 261 -5.44 21.75 -11.05
N PRO A 262 -5.77 20.53 -11.51
CA PRO A 262 -4.79 19.61 -12.09
C PRO A 262 -3.99 20.27 -13.20
N LYS A 263 -2.68 20.05 -13.22
CA LYS A 263 -1.77 20.65 -14.19
C LYS A 263 -1.29 19.59 -15.16
N ARG A 264 -0.94 20.02 -16.37
CA ARG A 264 -0.23 19.16 -17.32
C ARG A 264 0.99 18.54 -16.66
N ASP A 265 1.32 17.33 -17.08
CA ASP A 265 2.43 16.52 -16.57
C ASP A 265 2.18 15.89 -15.19
N ASP A 266 1.12 16.26 -14.46
CA ASP A 266 0.79 15.59 -13.21
C ASP A 266 0.52 14.10 -13.45
N VAL A 267 1.20 13.23 -12.70
CA VAL A 267 0.77 11.84 -12.57
C VAL A 267 -0.44 11.81 -11.65
N PHE A 268 -1.61 11.46 -12.17
CA PHE A 268 -2.87 11.62 -11.46
C PHE A 268 -3.69 10.34 -11.46
N VAL A 269 -4.48 10.19 -10.40
CA VAL A 269 -5.44 9.10 -10.24
C VAL A 269 -6.85 9.62 -10.48
N PHE A 270 -7.64 8.84 -11.22
CA PHE A 270 -9.04 9.15 -11.50
C PHE A 270 -9.91 7.90 -11.43
N THR A 271 -11.20 8.08 -11.18
CA THR A 271 -12.20 7.01 -11.27
C THR A 271 -12.65 6.80 -12.70
N THR A 272 -13.07 5.59 -13.03
CA THR A 272 -13.55 5.21 -14.37
C THR A 272 -15.07 5.36 -14.54
N ASN A 273 -15.73 6.04 -13.60
CA ASN A 273 -17.17 6.29 -13.66
C ASN A 273 -17.55 7.11 -14.89
N ASP A 274 -18.67 6.81 -15.53
CA ASP A 274 -19.19 7.60 -16.65
C ASP A 274 -18.18 7.75 -17.82
N ILE A 275 -17.25 6.81 -17.96
CA ILE A 275 -16.38 6.66 -19.14
C ILE A 275 -16.90 5.44 -19.92
N PRO A 276 -17.76 5.63 -20.95
CA PRO A 276 -18.57 4.56 -21.52
C PRO A 276 -17.75 3.38 -22.04
N TYR A 277 -16.64 3.66 -22.73
CA TYR A 277 -15.77 2.61 -23.30
C TYR A 277 -15.19 1.69 -22.22
N ILE A 278 -14.81 2.26 -21.06
CA ILE A 278 -14.24 1.48 -19.96
C ILE A 278 -15.34 0.68 -19.25
N GLN A 279 -16.49 1.31 -18.99
CA GLN A 279 -17.61 0.66 -18.29
C GLN A 279 -18.23 -0.48 -19.10
N ALA A 280 -18.25 -0.39 -20.43
CA ALA A 280 -18.77 -1.45 -21.30
C ALA A 280 -18.03 -2.80 -21.14
N GLY A 281 -16.78 -2.78 -20.68
CA GLY A 281 -15.96 -3.97 -20.46
C GLY A 281 -15.91 -4.46 -19.00
N ILE A 282 -16.61 -3.82 -18.06
CA ILE A 282 -16.53 -4.14 -16.63
C ILE A 282 -17.89 -4.67 -16.15
N ASP A 283 -17.89 -5.73 -15.34
CA ASP A 283 -19.11 -6.18 -14.64
C ASP A 283 -19.67 -5.01 -13.80
N PRO A 284 -20.93 -4.57 -14.02
CA PRO A 284 -21.53 -3.46 -13.28
C PRO A 284 -21.47 -3.62 -11.75
N ARG A 285 -21.38 -4.85 -11.25
CA ARG A 285 -21.26 -5.15 -9.80
C ARG A 285 -19.89 -4.82 -9.23
N MET A 286 -18.86 -4.69 -10.06
CA MET A 286 -17.50 -4.34 -9.63
C MET A 286 -17.33 -2.84 -9.33
N GLY A 287 -18.28 -2.01 -9.73
CA GLY A 287 -18.25 -0.56 -9.51
C GLY A 287 -17.09 0.12 -10.25
N SER A 288 -16.75 1.34 -9.80
CA SER A 288 -15.72 2.18 -10.43
C SER A 288 -14.31 1.68 -10.12
N GLN A 289 -13.47 1.52 -11.15
CA GLN A 289 -12.03 1.28 -10.98
C GLN A 289 -11.25 2.60 -10.87
N HIS A 290 -10.04 2.53 -10.30
CA HIS A 290 -9.10 3.65 -10.23
C HIS A 290 -7.95 3.45 -11.20
N TYR A 291 -7.71 4.43 -12.07
CA TYR A 291 -6.63 4.41 -13.05
C TYR A 291 -5.61 5.50 -12.70
N ILE A 292 -4.34 5.25 -13.02
CA ILE A 292 -3.24 6.20 -12.88
C ILE A 292 -2.63 6.44 -14.25
N LYS A 293 -2.46 7.70 -14.63
CA LYS A 293 -1.89 8.15 -15.90
C LYS A 293 -1.15 9.46 -15.71
N ARG A 294 -0.43 9.90 -16.73
CA ARG A 294 0.06 11.28 -16.82
C ARG A 294 -1.02 12.17 -17.44
N LEU A 295 -1.22 13.35 -16.86
CA LEU A 295 -2.19 14.31 -17.34
C LEU A 295 -1.62 15.06 -18.55
N ALA A 296 -1.98 14.61 -19.76
CA ALA A 296 -1.46 15.14 -21.02
C ALA A 296 -2.09 16.47 -21.42
N GLY A 297 -3.39 16.65 -21.15
CA GLY A 297 -4.11 17.88 -21.51
C GLY A 297 -5.16 18.28 -20.49
N THR A 298 -5.36 19.58 -20.39
CA THR A 298 -6.29 20.25 -19.48
C THR A 298 -7.38 20.99 -20.27
N PRO A 299 -8.50 21.42 -19.66
CA PRO A 299 -9.60 22.04 -20.38
C PRO A 299 -9.15 23.19 -21.29
N GLY A 300 -9.58 23.17 -22.56
CA GLY A 300 -9.19 24.13 -23.58
C GLY A 300 -7.97 23.75 -24.41
N ASP A 301 -7.24 22.69 -24.05
CA ASP A 301 -6.07 22.25 -24.80
C ASP A 301 -6.43 21.55 -26.12
N HIS A 302 -5.63 21.81 -27.14
CA HIS A 302 -5.61 21.09 -28.39
C HIS A 302 -4.42 20.13 -28.43
N LEU A 303 -4.67 18.83 -28.61
CA LEU A 303 -3.69 17.77 -28.47
C LEU A 303 -3.44 17.05 -29.79
N GLN A 304 -2.17 16.86 -30.13
CA GLN A 304 -1.75 16.08 -31.29
C GLN A 304 -0.51 15.24 -30.97
N VAL A 305 -0.37 14.07 -31.58
CA VAL A 305 0.87 13.27 -31.50
C VAL A 305 1.46 13.09 -32.90
N LYS A 306 2.71 13.51 -33.07
CA LYS A 306 3.45 13.44 -34.35
C LYS A 306 4.88 12.95 -34.12
N ASN A 307 5.30 11.92 -34.85
CA ASN A 307 6.67 11.38 -34.83
C ASN A 307 7.23 11.02 -33.44
N GLY A 308 6.40 10.52 -32.54
CA GLY A 308 6.82 10.19 -31.17
C GLY A 308 6.70 11.34 -30.17
N LYS A 309 6.24 12.52 -30.59
CA LYS A 309 6.15 13.73 -29.76
C LYS A 309 4.71 14.16 -29.52
N LEU A 310 4.43 14.61 -28.31
CA LEU A 310 3.17 15.23 -27.92
C LEU A 310 3.24 16.74 -28.21
N TYR A 311 2.23 17.25 -28.91
CA TYR A 311 2.02 18.65 -29.17
C TYR A 311 0.77 19.12 -28.44
N ILE A 312 0.86 20.27 -27.78
CA ILE A 312 -0.23 20.94 -27.07
C ILE A 312 -0.32 22.35 -27.62
N ASN A 313 -1.49 22.72 -28.15
CA ASN A 313 -1.75 24.03 -28.77
C ASN A 313 -0.74 24.37 -29.89
N GLY A 314 -0.31 23.36 -30.65
CA GLY A 314 0.63 23.50 -31.76
C GLY A 314 2.12 23.44 -31.39
N GLU A 315 2.47 23.49 -30.10
CA GLU A 315 3.87 23.44 -29.63
C GLU A 315 4.21 22.09 -29.01
N VAL A 316 5.48 21.68 -29.06
CA VAL A 316 5.93 20.46 -28.36
C VAL A 316 5.80 20.67 -26.86
N ALA A 317 5.13 19.74 -26.16
CA ALA A 317 4.83 19.86 -24.74
C ALA A 317 6.14 20.00 -23.92
N PRO A 318 6.42 21.16 -23.28
CA PRO A 318 7.73 21.44 -22.68
C PRO A 318 7.95 20.76 -21.33
N GLU A 319 6.92 20.19 -20.72
CA GLU A 319 6.96 19.69 -19.36
C GLU A 319 7.92 18.48 -19.20
N PRO A 320 8.68 18.39 -18.10
CA PRO A 320 9.79 17.43 -17.98
C PRO A 320 9.40 15.96 -18.14
N GLY A 321 8.24 15.55 -17.63
CA GLY A 321 7.78 14.16 -17.76
C GLY A 321 7.48 13.80 -19.21
N PHE A 322 6.84 14.71 -19.96
CA PHE A 322 6.65 14.52 -21.40
C PHE A 322 7.98 14.48 -22.15
N GLN A 323 8.91 15.39 -21.84
CA GLN A 323 10.25 15.40 -22.46
C GLN A 323 11.00 14.08 -22.21
N LYS A 324 10.89 13.53 -21.00
CA LYS A 324 11.45 12.23 -20.63
C LYS A 324 10.86 11.11 -21.50
N VAL A 325 9.54 11.08 -21.69
CA VAL A 325 8.89 10.10 -22.58
C VAL A 325 9.33 10.28 -24.03
N MET A 326 9.39 11.52 -24.51
CA MET A 326 9.75 11.87 -25.89
C MET A 326 11.25 11.68 -26.21
N SER A 327 12.11 11.57 -25.20
CA SER A 327 13.54 11.30 -25.36
C SER A 327 13.83 9.97 -26.05
N LYS A 328 12.96 8.97 -25.84
CA LYS A 328 13.14 7.58 -26.27
C LYS A 328 14.38 6.89 -25.68
N GLU A 329 14.85 7.39 -24.55
CA GLU A 329 15.98 6.82 -23.80
C GLU A 329 15.49 6.02 -22.60
N ASN A 330 16.36 5.26 -21.93
CA ASN A 330 16.07 4.61 -20.64
C ASN A 330 14.77 3.78 -20.60
N GLY A 331 14.41 3.15 -21.72
CA GLY A 331 13.20 2.34 -21.86
C GLY A 331 11.94 3.09 -22.33
N TYR A 332 11.97 4.43 -22.44
CA TYR A 332 10.89 5.19 -23.08
C TYR A 332 10.92 4.99 -24.61
N ARG A 333 9.75 5.10 -25.25
CA ARG A 333 9.60 4.89 -26.71
C ARG A 333 8.98 6.09 -27.43
N GLY A 334 8.71 7.18 -26.71
CA GLY A 334 7.92 8.30 -27.22
C GLY A 334 6.43 8.01 -27.26
N TYR A 335 5.67 9.02 -27.68
CA TYR A 335 4.21 8.93 -27.80
C TYR A 335 3.77 8.33 -29.14
N SER A 336 2.89 7.33 -29.07
CA SER A 336 2.29 6.69 -30.23
C SER A 336 0.87 7.21 -30.47
N ASN A 337 0.44 7.14 -31.72
CA ASN A 337 -0.95 7.35 -32.12
C ASN A 337 -1.81 6.08 -31.97
N GLN A 338 -1.21 4.94 -31.61
CA GLN A 338 -1.91 3.64 -31.48
C GLN A 338 -2.72 3.24 -32.74
N GLY A 339 -2.28 3.70 -33.91
CA GLY A 339 -2.97 3.46 -35.17
C GLY A 339 -4.09 4.45 -35.51
N VAL A 340 -4.36 5.45 -34.65
CA VAL A 340 -5.41 6.47 -34.85
C VAL A 340 -4.79 7.86 -34.88
N HIS A 341 -5.18 8.73 -35.82
CA HIS A 341 -4.72 10.12 -35.82
C HIS A 341 -5.30 10.86 -34.60
N LEU A 342 -4.44 11.25 -33.66
CA LEU A 342 -4.84 12.06 -32.52
C LEU A 342 -4.88 13.54 -32.93
N ASP A 343 -6.08 14.10 -32.93
CA ASP A 343 -6.35 15.53 -33.11
C ASP A 343 -7.60 15.90 -32.29
N VAL A 344 -7.38 16.35 -31.04
CA VAL A 344 -8.46 16.50 -30.04
C VAL A 344 -8.44 17.89 -29.43
N GLN A 345 -9.58 18.58 -29.47
CA GLN A 345 -9.83 19.80 -28.70
C GLN A 345 -10.58 19.43 -27.41
N LEU A 346 -10.06 19.82 -26.26
CA LEU A 346 -10.69 19.56 -24.97
C LEU A 346 -11.71 20.65 -24.63
N GLU A 347 -12.92 20.22 -24.29
CA GLU A 347 -13.99 21.08 -23.79
C GLU A 347 -13.79 21.46 -22.30
N PRO A 348 -14.57 22.41 -21.76
CA PRO A 348 -14.62 22.64 -20.32
C PRO A 348 -14.87 21.34 -19.55
N ASN A 349 -14.16 21.16 -18.43
CA ASN A 349 -14.24 19.99 -17.55
C ASN A 349 -13.75 18.67 -18.15
N GLN A 350 -13.01 18.72 -19.27
CA GLN A 350 -12.37 17.55 -19.88
C GLN A 350 -10.87 17.59 -19.67
N TYR A 351 -10.31 16.43 -19.31
CA TYR A 351 -8.86 16.21 -19.18
C TYR A 351 -8.47 15.04 -20.07
N PHE A 352 -7.22 15.01 -20.52
CA PHE A 352 -6.71 13.93 -21.37
C PHE A 352 -5.59 13.19 -20.68
N ALA A 353 -5.77 11.89 -20.46
CA ALA A 353 -4.85 11.03 -19.74
C ALA A 353 -4.03 10.19 -20.73
N MET A 354 -2.70 10.16 -20.57
CA MET A 354 -1.82 9.31 -21.37
C MET A 354 -0.89 8.50 -20.47
N GLY A 355 -0.65 7.24 -20.84
CA GLY A 355 0.38 6.42 -20.21
C GLY A 355 1.75 6.70 -20.82
N ASP A 356 2.77 6.74 -19.96
CA ASP A 356 4.16 6.93 -20.37
C ASP A 356 4.67 5.74 -21.21
N ASN A 357 4.15 4.53 -20.95
CA ASN A 357 4.33 3.37 -21.83
C ASN A 357 3.30 3.43 -22.97
N SER A 358 3.48 4.40 -23.85
CA SER A 358 2.48 4.82 -24.84
C SER A 358 1.95 3.69 -25.73
N TYR A 359 2.77 2.68 -26.02
CA TYR A 359 2.44 1.51 -26.85
C TYR A 359 1.67 0.41 -26.10
N ASN A 360 1.79 0.37 -24.76
CA ASN A 360 1.15 -0.63 -23.89
C ASN A 360 0.19 0.03 -22.89
N SER A 361 -0.46 1.13 -23.28
CA SER A 361 -1.38 1.88 -22.43
C SER A 361 -2.75 2.01 -23.07
N SER A 362 -3.78 1.43 -22.46
CA SER A 362 -5.16 1.84 -22.71
C SER A 362 -5.43 3.14 -21.93
N ASP A 363 -5.61 4.24 -22.64
CA ASP A 363 -5.76 5.60 -22.09
C ASP A 363 -6.66 6.48 -22.99
N SER A 364 -6.62 7.80 -22.84
CA SER A 364 -7.59 8.69 -23.49
C SER A 364 -7.59 8.61 -25.02
N ARG A 365 -6.53 8.09 -25.63
CA ARG A 365 -6.50 7.78 -27.07
C ARG A 365 -7.47 6.66 -27.46
N THR A 366 -7.82 5.81 -26.52
CA THR A 366 -8.74 4.69 -26.69
C THR A 366 -10.17 5.05 -26.27
N TRP A 367 -10.34 5.72 -25.12
CA TRP A 367 -11.66 5.94 -24.51
C TRP A 367 -12.11 7.40 -24.42
N GLY A 368 -11.31 8.36 -24.91
CA GLY A 368 -11.65 9.78 -24.89
C GLY A 368 -11.22 10.49 -23.60
N HIS A 369 -11.94 11.54 -23.20
CA HIS A 369 -11.54 12.41 -22.10
C HIS A 369 -11.93 11.87 -20.71
N VAL A 370 -11.22 12.33 -19.68
CA VAL A 370 -11.58 12.16 -18.26
C VAL A 370 -12.42 13.36 -17.84
N PRO A 371 -13.65 13.15 -17.33
CA PRO A 371 -14.43 14.23 -16.72
C PRO A 371 -13.75 14.77 -15.45
N ASP A 372 -13.83 16.08 -15.20
CA ASP A 372 -13.27 16.74 -14.00
C ASP A 372 -13.68 16.06 -12.69
N LYS A 373 -14.97 15.71 -12.57
CA LYS A 373 -15.56 15.05 -11.39
C LYS A 373 -14.93 13.69 -11.07
N ASN A 374 -14.22 13.08 -12.02
CA ASN A 374 -13.60 11.77 -11.84
C ASN A 374 -12.22 11.86 -11.21
N ILE A 375 -11.60 13.04 -11.19
CA ILE A 375 -10.25 13.24 -10.69
C ILE A 375 -10.23 12.99 -9.18
N VAL A 376 -9.34 12.11 -8.74
CA VAL A 376 -9.20 11.73 -7.33
C VAL A 376 -8.08 12.51 -6.66
N GLY A 377 -6.94 12.67 -7.33
CA GLY A 377 -5.76 13.28 -6.72
C GLY A 377 -4.49 13.09 -7.53
N ARG A 378 -3.42 13.78 -7.10
CA ARG A 378 -2.08 13.65 -7.68
C ARG A 378 -1.32 12.52 -7.00
N ALA A 379 -0.67 11.65 -7.75
CA ALA A 379 0.28 10.70 -7.20
C ALA A 379 1.59 11.45 -6.91
N VAL A 380 2.04 11.44 -5.66
CA VAL A 380 3.14 12.31 -5.20
C VAL A 380 4.39 11.57 -4.77
N PHE A 381 4.28 10.30 -4.36
CA PHE A 381 5.39 9.56 -3.78
C PHE A 381 5.20 8.05 -3.96
N VAL A 382 6.25 7.33 -4.39
CA VAL A 382 6.32 5.87 -4.33
C VAL A 382 6.93 5.49 -2.99
N TYR A 383 6.17 4.78 -2.16
CA TYR A 383 6.64 4.38 -0.82
C TYR A 383 7.13 2.93 -0.77
N LEU A 384 6.72 2.10 -1.75
CA LEU A 384 7.18 0.72 -1.91
C LEU A 384 7.16 0.34 -3.40
N PRO A 385 8.05 -0.55 -3.87
CA PRO A 385 9.20 -1.11 -3.15
C PRO A 385 10.27 -0.03 -2.88
N PHE A 386 11.18 -0.26 -1.93
CA PHE A 386 12.26 0.70 -1.62
C PHE A 386 13.43 0.62 -2.63
N GLY A 387 13.10 0.53 -3.92
CA GLY A 387 14.04 0.36 -5.02
C GLY A 387 14.14 1.60 -5.90
N HIS A 388 14.29 1.38 -7.21
CA HIS A 388 14.59 2.41 -8.21
C HIS A 388 13.61 3.60 -8.25
N HIS A 389 12.35 3.41 -7.87
CA HIS A 389 11.35 4.48 -7.91
C HIS A 389 10.99 5.04 -6.53
N PHE A 390 11.57 4.51 -5.45
CA PHE A 390 11.27 4.99 -4.10
C PHE A 390 11.60 6.48 -4.00
N GLY A 391 10.61 7.30 -3.69
CA GLY A 391 10.76 8.75 -3.68
C GLY A 391 9.61 9.51 -4.32
N PRO A 392 9.80 10.83 -4.51
CA PRO A 392 8.84 11.68 -5.19
C PRO A 392 8.59 11.24 -6.64
N ILE A 393 7.35 11.39 -7.09
CA ILE A 393 6.97 11.11 -8.47
C ILE A 393 7.15 12.39 -9.29
N HIS A 394 7.77 12.25 -10.46
CA HIS A 394 8.03 13.32 -11.44
C HIS A 394 7.39 13.01 -12.79
#